data_AF-A0A938IPS6-F1
#
_entry.id   AF-A0A938IPS6-F1
#
_cell.length_a   1.000
_cell.length_b   1.000
_cell.length_c   1.000
_cell.angle_alpha   90.00
_cell.angle_beta   90.00
_cell.angle_gamma   90.00
#
_symmetry.space_group_name_H-M   'P 1'
#
loop_
_entity.id
_entity.type
_entity.pdbx_description
1 polymer ?
#
loop_
_entity_poly.entity_id
_entity_poly.type
_entity_poly.pdbx_seq_one_letter_code
_entity_poly.pdbx_strand_id
1 'polypeptide(L)'
;MAARCWLDELRQRIAAHGLPPAYVARLVGELADHLEHVKEETMSKEADVLFRLGEPNHVVDAVVASHRPRSLLGRYSAARFLVFAVSPILSMMVLAAGGLLFLVATARGLGWVDGGGTHFGTSAKTVIPYLVTALTIVIPSAALTAAYFGLARRSGIRTRWTVVSWIVLSVLAGLAMCDVQLSELPGQSRLTVGLGVGFRVAYLGQWCQALFPLAAGLWMLGRSRKRDSERIGEGAVST
;
A
#
# COMPACT_ATOMS: atom_id res chain seq x y z
N MET A 1 32.98 -31.79 0.33
CA MET A 1 32.43 -31.28 -0.97
C MET A 1 30.89 -31.20 -0.94
N ALA A 2 30.21 -32.23 -0.43
CA ALA A 2 28.75 -32.29 -0.33
C ALA A 2 28.13 -31.08 0.42
N ALA A 3 28.78 -30.60 1.49
CA ALA A 3 28.30 -29.45 2.25
C ALA A 3 28.22 -28.15 1.42
N ARG A 4 29.14 -27.94 0.47
CA ARG A 4 29.10 -26.77 -0.43
C ARG A 4 27.91 -26.85 -1.38
N CYS A 5 27.68 -28.01 -2.00
CA CYS A 5 26.52 -28.23 -2.85
C CYS A 5 25.20 -28.02 -2.10
N TRP A 6 25.11 -28.48 -0.86
CA TRP A 6 23.93 -28.30 0.00
C TRP A 6 23.70 -26.81 0.34
N LEU A 7 24.74 -26.05 0.67
CA LEU A 7 24.64 -24.61 0.94
C LEU A 7 24.27 -23.79 -0.30
N ASP A 8 24.80 -24.16 -1.48
CA ASP A 8 24.45 -23.52 -2.74
C ASP A 8 23.00 -23.77 -3.13
N GLU A 9 22.51 -25.00 -2.92
CA GLU A 9 21.10 -25.35 -3.10
C GLU A 9 20.20 -24.57 -2.13
N LEU A 10 20.58 -24.49 -0.85
CA LEU A 10 19.87 -23.71 0.15
C LEU A 10 19.82 -22.23 -0.26
N ARG A 11 20.95 -21.65 -0.70
CA ARG A 11 21.04 -20.27 -1.17
C ARG A 11 20.09 -20.02 -2.34
N GLN A 12 20.06 -20.90 -3.34
CA GLN A 12 19.17 -20.78 -4.49
C GLN A 12 17.71 -20.84 -4.08
N ARG A 13 17.34 -21.78 -3.20
CA ARG A 13 15.96 -21.94 -2.72
C ARG A 13 15.50 -20.75 -1.88
N ILE A 14 16.33 -20.24 -0.97
CA ILE A 14 16.03 -19.05 -0.16
C ILE A 14 15.90 -17.81 -1.07
N ALA A 15 16.78 -17.66 -2.07
CA ALA A 15 16.68 -16.57 -3.04
C ALA A 15 15.38 -16.65 -3.86
N ALA A 16 14.94 -17.85 -4.25
CA ALA A 16 13.67 -18.06 -4.95
C ALA A 16 12.43 -17.63 -4.11
N HIS A 17 12.53 -17.67 -2.77
CA HIS A 17 11.48 -17.21 -1.85
C HIS A 17 11.47 -15.68 -1.63
N GLY A 18 12.34 -14.94 -2.32
CA GLY A 18 12.34 -13.47 -2.32
C GLY A 18 12.95 -12.82 -1.07
N LEU A 19 13.79 -13.55 -0.34
CA LEU A 19 14.53 -12.99 0.79
C LEU A 19 15.61 -12.01 0.33
N PRO A 20 15.90 -10.93 1.09
CA PRO A 20 16.92 -9.95 0.69
C PRO A 20 18.30 -10.61 0.50
N PRO A 21 19.03 -10.31 -0.60
CA PRO A 21 20.28 -11.01 -0.93
C PRO A 21 21.35 -10.88 0.15
N ALA A 22 21.41 -9.73 0.84
CA ALA A 22 22.32 -9.53 1.97
C ALA A 22 21.98 -10.43 3.18
N TYR A 23 20.69 -10.68 3.43
CA TYR A 23 20.25 -11.60 4.48
C TYR A 23 20.60 -13.04 4.10
N VAL A 24 20.37 -13.43 2.84
CA VAL A 24 20.74 -14.77 2.35
C VAL A 24 22.24 -15.00 2.48
N ALA A 25 23.07 -14.05 2.05
CA ALA A 25 24.53 -14.16 2.14
C ALA A 25 25.01 -14.31 3.60
N ARG A 26 24.46 -13.50 4.51
CA ARG A 26 24.78 -13.59 5.94
C ARG A 26 24.37 -14.93 6.54
N LEU A 27 23.14 -15.37 6.27
CA LEU A 27 22.61 -16.64 6.81
C LEU A 27 23.41 -17.85 6.30
N VAL A 28 23.74 -17.87 5.00
CA VAL A 28 24.55 -18.94 4.41
C VAL A 28 25.97 -18.93 5.01
N GLY A 29 26.54 -17.75 5.28
CA GLY A 29 27.80 -17.61 6.00
C GLY A 29 27.73 -18.17 7.43
N GLU A 30 26.73 -17.73 8.20
CA GLU A 30 26.52 -18.21 9.59
C GLU A 30 26.30 -19.73 9.64
N LEU A 31 25.58 -20.31 8.66
CA LEU A 31 25.40 -21.77 8.55
C LEU A 31 26.68 -22.50 8.15
N ALA A 32 27.50 -21.91 7.28
CA ALA A 32 28.79 -22.47 6.89
C ALA A 32 29.76 -22.51 8.08
N ASP A 33 29.81 -21.44 8.86
CA ASP A 33 30.62 -21.36 10.07
C ASP A 33 30.15 -22.39 11.11
N HIS A 34 28.82 -22.51 11.30
CA HIS A 34 28.25 -23.51 12.21
C HIS A 34 28.53 -24.95 11.76
N LEU A 35 28.47 -25.21 10.45
CA LEU A 35 28.83 -26.50 9.85
C LEU A 35 30.26 -26.90 10.15
N GLU A 36 31.21 -25.97 10.02
CA GLU A 36 32.62 -26.23 10.32
C GLU A 36 32.81 -26.52 11.82
N HIS A 37 32.14 -25.76 12.68
CA HIS A 37 32.19 -25.98 14.13
C HIS A 37 31.66 -27.38 14.53
N VAL A 38 30.51 -27.79 13.99
CA VAL A 38 29.94 -29.12 14.27
C VAL A 38 30.85 -30.25 13.74
N LYS A 39 31.52 -30.01 12.61
CA LYS A 39 32.49 -30.96 12.03
C LYS A 39 33.72 -31.13 12.93
N GLU A 40 34.25 -30.04 13.48
CA GLU A 40 35.36 -30.07 14.45
C GLU A 40 34.98 -30.80 15.75
N GLU A 41 33.80 -30.51 16.31
CA GLU A 41 33.35 -31.10 17.58
C GLU A 41 33.10 -32.60 17.50
N THR A 42 32.49 -33.07 16.41
CA THR A 42 31.99 -34.45 16.36
C THR A 42 33.04 -35.45 15.88
N MET A 43 34.16 -34.98 15.29
CA MET A 43 35.09 -35.80 14.49
C MET A 43 34.37 -36.73 13.48
N SER A 44 33.12 -36.41 13.14
CA SER A 44 32.25 -37.27 12.33
C SER A 44 32.50 -37.00 10.85
N LYS A 45 32.12 -37.97 10.03
CA LYS A 45 32.13 -37.84 8.57
C LYS A 45 31.12 -36.77 8.15
N GLU A 46 31.43 -36.01 7.09
CA GLU A 46 30.59 -34.93 6.55
C GLU A 46 29.11 -35.34 6.32
N ALA A 47 28.86 -36.63 6.04
CA ALA A 47 27.52 -37.17 5.83
C ALA A 47 26.64 -37.14 7.09
N ASP A 48 27.20 -37.40 8.28
CA ASP A 48 26.44 -37.37 9.54
C ASP A 48 26.02 -35.94 9.90
N VAL A 49 26.88 -34.97 9.60
CA VAL A 49 26.63 -33.55 9.86
C VAL A 49 25.46 -33.06 9.01
N LEU A 50 25.43 -33.42 7.73
CA LEU A 50 24.32 -33.07 6.83
C LEU A 50 23.00 -33.74 7.24
N PHE A 51 23.06 -34.99 7.71
CA PHE A 51 21.87 -35.69 8.22
C PHE A 51 21.27 -34.97 9.44
N ARG A 52 22.11 -34.44 10.34
CA ARG A 52 21.65 -33.67 11.51
C ARG A 52 20.99 -32.34 11.16
N LEU A 53 21.45 -31.66 10.11
CA LEU A 53 20.85 -30.42 9.62
C LEU A 53 19.48 -30.63 8.96
N GLY A 54 19.18 -31.86 8.55
CA GLY A 54 17.95 -32.24 7.89
C GLY A 54 17.89 -31.81 6.42
N GLU A 55 16.72 -31.98 5.82
CA GLU A 55 16.51 -31.62 4.42
C GLU A 55 16.56 -30.10 4.21
N PRO A 56 17.17 -29.62 3.11
CA PRO A 56 17.22 -28.19 2.79
C PRO A 56 15.84 -27.52 2.84
N ASN A 57 14.78 -28.24 2.45
CA ASN A 57 13.40 -27.75 2.48
C ASN A 57 12.96 -27.33 3.88
N HIS A 58 13.26 -28.13 4.90
CA HIS A 58 12.87 -27.81 6.28
C HIS A 58 13.60 -26.56 6.79
N VAL A 59 14.85 -26.38 6.38
CA VAL A 59 15.64 -25.18 6.72
C VAL A 59 15.07 -23.95 6.00
N VAL A 60 14.72 -24.06 4.72
CA VAL A 60 14.07 -22.99 3.97
C VAL A 60 12.75 -22.60 4.62
N ASP A 61 11.89 -23.57 4.95
CA ASP A 61 10.60 -23.31 5.59
C ASP A 61 10.75 -22.64 6.95
N ALA A 62 11.72 -23.08 7.76
CA ALA A 62 12.02 -22.47 9.06
C ALA A 62 12.57 -21.04 8.91
N VAL A 63 13.44 -20.79 7.92
CA VAL A 63 13.99 -19.46 7.62
C VAL A 63 12.90 -18.54 7.10
N VAL A 64 12.04 -19.00 6.20
CA VAL A 64 10.90 -18.23 5.69
C VAL A 64 9.91 -17.91 6.81
N ALA A 65 9.63 -18.88 7.70
CA ALA A 65 8.75 -18.68 8.84
C ALA A 65 9.32 -17.69 9.87
N SER A 66 10.63 -17.74 10.13
CA SER A 66 11.30 -16.85 11.09
C SER A 66 11.59 -15.46 10.54
N HIS A 67 11.90 -15.35 9.24
CA HIS A 67 12.09 -14.09 8.54
C HIS A 67 10.78 -13.38 8.23
N ARG A 68 9.64 -14.09 8.29
CA ARG A 68 8.32 -13.47 8.21
C ARG A 68 8.28 -12.37 9.27
N PRO A 69 8.20 -11.09 8.87
CA PRO A 69 8.48 -10.00 9.79
C PRO A 69 7.57 -10.15 10.99
N ARG A 70 8.17 -10.15 12.18
CA ARG A 70 7.50 -9.93 13.49
C ARG A 70 6.85 -8.55 13.56
N SER A 71 6.34 -8.04 12.42
CA SER A 71 5.49 -6.88 12.38
C SER A 71 4.36 -7.11 13.38
N LEU A 72 4.14 -6.12 14.24
CA LEU A 72 3.07 -6.13 15.23
C LEU A 72 1.70 -6.43 14.56
N LEU A 73 1.57 -6.06 13.28
CA LEU A 73 0.47 -6.38 12.38
C LEU A 73 0.24 -7.88 12.17
N GLY A 74 1.30 -8.67 12.09
CA GLY A 74 1.21 -10.12 12.01
C GLY A 74 0.71 -10.73 13.32
N ARG A 75 1.22 -10.21 14.45
CA ARG A 75 0.96 -10.75 15.80
C ARG A 75 -0.42 -10.39 16.36
N TYR A 76 -0.90 -9.17 16.14
CA TYR A 76 -2.15 -8.69 16.74
C TYR A 76 -3.22 -8.41 15.68
N SER A 77 -4.36 -9.10 15.78
CA SER A 77 -5.53 -8.84 14.91
C SER A 77 -6.04 -7.40 15.05
N ALA A 78 -6.02 -6.86 16.27
CA ALA A 78 -6.41 -5.48 16.56
C ALA A 78 -5.53 -4.46 15.82
N ALA A 79 -4.22 -4.71 15.69
CA ALA A 79 -3.32 -3.84 14.93
C ALA A 79 -3.71 -3.79 13.44
N ARG A 80 -4.13 -4.93 12.86
CA ARG A 80 -4.63 -4.95 11.46
C ARG A 80 -5.90 -4.14 11.32
N PHE A 81 -6.83 -4.28 12.27
CA PHE A 81 -8.06 -3.48 12.26
C PHE A 81 -7.75 -1.98 12.36
N LEU A 82 -6.90 -1.57 13.30
CA LEU A 82 -6.50 -0.17 13.44
C LEU A 82 -5.84 0.38 12.16
N VAL A 83 -4.93 -0.38 11.54
CA VAL A 83 -4.22 0.08 10.34
C VAL A 83 -5.08 0.04 9.09
N PHE A 84 -5.94 -0.95 8.88
CA PHE A 84 -6.69 -1.10 7.63
C PHE A 84 -8.12 -0.56 7.69
N ALA A 85 -8.71 -0.37 8.88
CA ALA A 85 -10.06 0.19 9.02
C ALA A 85 -10.04 1.63 9.57
N VAL A 86 -9.24 1.91 10.60
CA VAL A 86 -9.24 3.24 11.26
C VAL A 86 -8.28 4.22 10.60
N SER A 87 -7.05 3.79 10.31
CA SER A 87 -6.03 4.66 9.73
C SER A 87 -6.44 5.28 8.39
N PRO A 88 -7.13 4.61 7.44
CA PRO A 88 -7.52 5.23 6.18
C PRO A 88 -8.45 6.43 6.39
N ILE A 89 -9.29 6.39 7.43
CA ILE A 89 -10.19 7.49 7.81
C ILE A 89 -9.36 8.70 8.22
N LEU A 90 -8.43 8.50 9.16
CA LEU A 90 -7.56 9.57 9.66
C LEU A 90 -6.66 10.14 8.56
N SER A 91 -6.05 9.27 7.75
CA SER A 91 -5.19 9.68 6.64
C SER A 91 -5.97 10.46 5.59
N MET A 92 -7.21 10.07 5.30
CA MET A 92 -8.08 10.79 4.37
C MET A 92 -8.39 12.20 4.89
N MET A 93 -8.74 12.34 6.17
CA MET A 93 -9.01 13.66 6.78
C MET A 93 -7.77 14.57 6.73
N VAL A 94 -6.59 14.04 7.05
CA VAL A 94 -5.33 14.79 7.01
C VAL A 94 -4.99 15.22 5.58
N LEU A 95 -5.12 14.33 4.59
CA LEU A 95 -4.85 14.67 3.19
C LEU A 95 -5.87 15.65 2.63
N ALA A 96 -7.15 15.53 2.98
CA ALA A 96 -8.19 16.47 2.56
C ALA A 96 -7.91 17.87 3.12
N ALA A 97 -7.59 17.97 4.42
CA ALA A 97 -7.20 19.22 5.05
C ALA A 97 -5.93 19.81 4.43
N GLY A 98 -4.91 18.98 4.19
CA GLY A 98 -3.68 19.38 3.53
C GLY A 98 -3.90 19.87 2.10
N GLY A 99 -4.72 19.17 1.33
CA GLY A 99 -5.11 19.56 -0.04
C GLY A 99 -5.88 20.88 -0.08
N LEU A 100 -6.75 21.11 0.91
CA LEU A 100 -7.45 22.38 1.05
C LEU A 100 -6.49 23.52 1.39
N LEU A 101 -5.60 23.33 2.36
CA LEU A 101 -4.58 24.32 2.71
C LEU A 101 -3.67 24.64 1.53
N PHE A 102 -3.27 23.62 0.77
CA PHE A 102 -2.50 23.78 -0.45
C PHE A 102 -3.25 24.65 -1.47
N LEU A 103 -4.53 24.36 -1.73
CA LEU A 103 -5.35 25.16 -2.63
C LEU A 103 -5.47 26.63 -2.20
N VAL A 104 -5.69 26.88 -0.91
CA VAL A 104 -5.76 28.25 -0.36
C VAL A 104 -4.41 28.96 -0.51
N ALA A 105 -3.30 28.27 -0.23
CA ALA A 105 -1.96 28.83 -0.39
C ALA A 105 -1.64 29.14 -1.86
N THR A 106 -1.99 28.24 -2.79
CA THR A 106 -1.82 28.47 -4.23
C THR A 106 -2.68 29.64 -4.73
N ALA A 107 -3.93 29.72 -4.30
CA ALA A 107 -4.81 30.85 -4.66
C ALA A 107 -4.25 32.19 -4.16
N ARG A 108 -3.70 32.23 -2.94
CA ARG A 108 -3.02 33.42 -2.41
C ARG A 108 -1.73 33.75 -3.17
N GLY A 109 -0.89 32.75 -3.42
CA GLY A 109 0.39 32.95 -4.11
C GLY A 109 0.23 33.40 -5.57
N LEU A 110 -0.86 33.03 -6.23
CA LEU A 110 -1.20 33.47 -7.59
C LEU A 110 -1.89 34.84 -7.64
N GLY A 111 -2.11 35.52 -6.50
CA GLY A 111 -2.81 36.81 -6.46
C GLY A 111 -4.31 36.71 -6.78
N TRP A 112 -4.90 35.51 -6.71
CA TRP A 112 -6.35 35.34 -6.91
C TRP A 112 -7.18 35.78 -5.70
N VAL A 113 -6.52 36.17 -4.61
CA VAL A 113 -7.13 36.67 -3.38
C VAL A 113 -6.65 38.10 -3.13
N ASP A 114 -6.86 38.98 -4.12
CA ASP A 114 -6.69 40.42 -3.89
C ASP A 114 -8.02 41.02 -3.43
N GLY A 115 -7.96 41.87 -2.40
CA GLY A 115 -9.12 42.56 -1.81
C GLY A 115 -9.87 43.49 -2.78
N GLY A 116 -9.40 43.63 -4.03
CA GLY A 116 -10.01 44.43 -5.09
C GLY A 116 -11.24 43.82 -5.75
N GLY A 117 -11.66 42.60 -5.38
CA GLY A 117 -12.94 42.05 -5.81
C GLY A 117 -13.00 41.67 -7.30
N THR A 118 -11.89 41.24 -7.90
CA THR A 118 -11.90 40.74 -9.28
C THR A 118 -12.83 39.53 -9.38
N HIS A 119 -13.95 39.72 -10.08
CA HIS A 119 -14.95 38.68 -10.26
C HIS A 119 -14.34 37.48 -11.00
N PHE A 120 -14.40 36.31 -10.37
CA PHE A 120 -14.14 35.05 -11.07
C PHE A 120 -15.16 34.94 -12.21
N GLY A 121 -14.66 34.94 -13.46
CA GLY A 121 -15.50 34.78 -14.64
C GLY A 121 -16.36 33.52 -14.55
N THR A 122 -17.46 33.49 -15.30
CA THR A 122 -18.46 32.41 -15.26
C THR A 122 -17.84 31.02 -15.40
N SER A 123 -16.77 30.89 -16.20
CA SER A 123 -16.02 29.65 -16.37
C SER A 123 -15.30 29.17 -15.09
N ALA A 124 -14.77 30.09 -14.28
CA ALA A 124 -14.09 29.74 -13.03
C ALA A 124 -15.10 29.24 -11.98
N LYS A 125 -16.31 29.80 -11.93
CA LYS A 125 -17.39 29.30 -11.05
C LYS A 125 -17.72 27.82 -11.32
N THR A 126 -17.61 27.39 -12.58
CA THR A 126 -17.84 25.99 -12.97
C THR A 126 -16.65 25.09 -12.65
N VAL A 127 -15.41 25.54 -12.88
CA VAL A 127 -14.21 24.68 -12.77
C VAL A 127 -13.74 24.51 -11.31
N ILE A 128 -13.84 25.55 -10.49
CA ILE A 128 -13.31 25.54 -9.11
C ILE A 128 -13.91 24.39 -8.26
N PRO A 129 -15.23 24.14 -8.22
CA PRO A 129 -15.79 23.06 -7.42
C PRO A 129 -15.26 21.69 -7.82
N TYR A 130 -15.09 21.42 -9.12
CA TYR A 130 -14.53 20.15 -9.60
C TYR A 130 -13.06 20.01 -9.21
N LEU A 131 -12.28 21.08 -9.31
CA LEU A 131 -10.87 21.08 -8.95
C LEU A 131 -10.67 20.88 -7.44
N VAL A 132 -11.46 21.56 -6.61
CA VAL A 132 -11.46 21.38 -5.15
C VAL A 132 -11.82 19.93 -4.81
N THR A 133 -12.90 19.40 -5.38
CA THR A 133 -13.34 18.02 -5.17
C THR A 133 -12.28 17.00 -5.61
N ALA A 134 -11.67 17.21 -6.77
CA ALA A 134 -10.64 16.32 -7.29
C ALA A 134 -9.42 16.28 -6.37
N LEU A 135 -8.92 17.45 -5.94
CA LEU A 135 -7.70 17.56 -5.13
C LEU A 135 -7.90 17.19 -3.67
N THR A 136 -9.09 17.38 -3.10
CA THR A 136 -9.35 17.10 -1.68
C THR A 136 -9.94 15.71 -1.44
N ILE A 137 -10.61 15.11 -2.42
CA ILE A 137 -11.31 13.82 -2.25
C ILE A 137 -10.78 12.76 -3.23
N VAL A 138 -10.91 12.98 -4.54
CA VAL A 138 -10.65 11.92 -5.53
C VAL A 138 -9.17 11.50 -5.55
N ILE A 139 -8.26 12.46 -5.68
CA ILE A 139 -6.82 12.19 -5.74
C ILE A 139 -6.30 11.57 -4.42
N PRO A 140 -6.62 12.13 -3.23
CA PRO A 140 -6.23 11.53 -1.96
C PRO A 140 -6.76 10.10 -1.76
N SER A 141 -8.03 9.85 -2.08
CA SER A 141 -8.61 8.50 -1.91
C SER A 141 -7.93 7.45 -2.79
N ALA A 142 -7.59 7.81 -4.03
CA ALA A 142 -6.86 6.95 -4.96
C ALA A 142 -5.40 6.72 -4.51
N ALA A 143 -4.72 7.79 -4.08
CA ALA A 143 -3.37 7.71 -3.56
C ALA A 143 -3.29 6.82 -2.31
N LEU A 144 -4.26 6.96 -1.39
CA LEU A 144 -4.36 6.11 -0.21
C LEU A 144 -4.67 4.66 -0.58
N THR A 145 -5.57 4.42 -1.53
CA THR A 145 -5.85 3.06 -2.05
C THR A 145 -4.56 2.38 -2.53
N ALA A 146 -3.74 3.10 -3.30
CA ALA A 146 -2.44 2.62 -3.76
C ALA A 146 -1.45 2.38 -2.62
N ALA A 147 -1.38 3.31 -1.66
CA ALA A 147 -0.49 3.23 -0.50
C ALA A 147 -0.83 2.02 0.39
N TYR A 148 -2.11 1.81 0.73
CA TYR A 148 -2.56 0.67 1.54
C TYR A 148 -2.41 -0.66 0.81
N PHE A 149 -2.58 -0.69 -0.51
CA PHE A 149 -2.28 -1.86 -1.32
C PHE A 149 -0.78 -2.20 -1.27
N GLY A 150 0.08 -1.20 -1.45
CA GLY A 150 1.53 -1.36 -1.34
C GLY A 150 1.96 -1.79 0.06
N LEU A 151 1.36 -1.22 1.11
CA LEU A 151 1.62 -1.56 2.50
C LEU A 151 1.24 -3.01 2.79
N ALA A 152 0.04 -3.46 2.40
CA ALA A 152 -0.37 -4.84 2.59
C ALA A 152 0.53 -5.84 1.87
N ARG A 153 0.97 -5.51 0.65
CA ARG A 153 1.89 -6.34 -0.12
C ARG A 153 3.24 -6.46 0.59
N ARG A 154 3.79 -5.34 1.07
CA ARG A 154 5.06 -5.32 1.83
C ARG A 154 4.96 -6.05 3.16
N SER A 155 3.80 -6.00 3.82
CA SER A 155 3.58 -6.66 5.11
C SER A 155 3.14 -8.13 5.00
N GLY A 156 2.99 -8.67 3.78
CA GLY A 156 2.51 -10.06 3.58
C GLY A 156 1.10 -10.30 4.14
N ILE A 157 0.28 -9.26 4.22
CA ILE A 157 -1.07 -9.32 4.80
C ILE A 157 -2.04 -9.87 3.75
N ARG A 158 -2.99 -10.70 4.20
CA ARG A 158 -4.03 -11.26 3.33
C ARG A 158 -4.79 -10.14 2.61
N THR A 159 -5.03 -10.32 1.32
CA THR A 159 -5.79 -9.42 0.43
C THR A 159 -7.18 -9.05 0.94
N ARG A 160 -7.77 -9.82 1.86
CA ARG A 160 -9.04 -9.47 2.51
C ARG A 160 -8.97 -8.13 3.24
N TRP A 161 -7.84 -7.80 3.88
CA TRP A 161 -7.68 -6.55 4.63
C TRP A 161 -7.49 -5.33 3.73
N THR A 162 -6.91 -5.49 2.53
CA THR A 162 -6.85 -4.38 1.56
C THR A 162 -8.23 -4.02 1.05
N VAL A 163 -9.08 -5.03 0.80
CA VAL A 163 -10.46 -4.80 0.38
C VAL A 163 -11.24 -4.00 1.43
N VAL A 164 -11.02 -4.27 2.72
CA VAL A 164 -11.62 -3.47 3.81
C VAL A 164 -11.23 -2.00 3.69
N SER A 165 -9.95 -1.67 3.52
CA SER A 165 -9.52 -0.28 3.35
C SER A 165 -10.14 0.36 2.11
N TRP A 166 -10.26 -0.36 1.00
CA TRP A 166 -10.87 0.16 -0.22
C TRP A 166 -12.35 0.45 -0.04
N ILE A 167 -13.08 -0.43 0.66
CA ILE A 167 -14.48 -0.20 1.00
C ILE A 167 -14.60 1.03 1.92
N VAL A 168 -13.77 1.14 2.96
CA VAL A 168 -13.79 2.30 3.86
C VAL A 168 -13.51 3.59 3.10
N LEU A 169 -12.48 3.62 2.26
CA LEU A 169 -12.14 4.80 1.44
C LEU A 169 -13.24 5.13 0.42
N SER A 170 -13.87 4.12 -0.17
CA SER A 170 -14.99 4.26 -1.11
C SER A 170 -16.21 4.87 -0.44
N VAL A 171 -16.59 4.36 0.74
CA VAL A 171 -17.69 4.91 1.53
C VAL A 171 -17.38 6.34 1.95
N LEU A 172 -16.17 6.62 2.45
CA LEU A 172 -15.78 7.98 2.81
C LEU A 172 -15.80 8.94 1.62
N ALA A 173 -15.26 8.52 0.47
CA ALA A 173 -15.27 9.33 -0.74
C ALA A 173 -16.69 9.60 -1.25
N GLY A 174 -17.59 8.61 -1.16
CA GLY A 174 -19.00 8.76 -1.54
C GLY A 174 -19.80 9.62 -0.56
N LEU A 175 -19.48 9.58 0.73
CA LEU A 175 -20.09 10.43 1.75
C LEU A 175 -19.54 11.85 1.74
N ALA A 176 -18.34 12.06 1.21
CA ALA A 176 -17.73 13.38 1.17
C ALA A 176 -18.52 14.32 0.26
N MET A 177 -18.94 15.45 0.84
CA MET A 177 -19.61 16.53 0.14
C MET A 177 -18.73 17.77 0.19
N CYS A 178 -18.52 18.39 -0.97
CA CYS A 178 -17.88 19.68 -1.09
C CYS A 178 -18.83 20.59 -1.86
N ASP A 179 -19.34 21.62 -1.19
CA ASP A 179 -20.16 22.67 -1.79
C ASP A 179 -19.38 23.98 -1.77
N VAL A 180 -19.28 24.62 -2.93
CA VAL A 180 -18.56 25.88 -3.10
C VAL A 180 -19.57 26.93 -3.54
N GLN A 181 -20.00 27.77 -2.61
CA GLN A 181 -20.89 28.90 -2.89
C GLN A 181 -20.03 30.14 -3.11
N LEU A 182 -19.86 30.52 -4.38
CA LEU A 182 -19.15 31.73 -4.78
C LEU A 182 -20.15 32.89 -4.83
N SER A 183 -20.06 33.80 -3.86
CA SER A 183 -20.86 35.04 -3.87
C SER A 183 -20.18 36.08 -4.76
N GLU A 184 -20.98 36.96 -5.37
CA GLU A 184 -20.48 38.10 -6.14
C GLU A 184 -19.97 39.22 -5.24
N LEU A 185 -20.38 39.21 -3.97
CA LEU A 185 -19.93 40.16 -2.97
C LEU A 185 -18.62 39.65 -2.33
N PRO A 186 -17.57 40.49 -2.23
CA PRO A 186 -16.31 40.11 -1.62
C PRO A 186 -16.53 39.66 -0.16
N GLY A 187 -15.85 38.58 0.24
CA GLY A 187 -15.93 38.05 1.61
C GLY A 187 -17.16 37.19 1.91
N GLN A 188 -18.10 37.03 0.97
CA GLN A 188 -19.30 36.18 1.17
C GLN A 188 -19.17 34.78 0.55
N SER A 189 -18.04 34.44 -0.05
CA SER A 189 -17.80 33.09 -0.56
C SER A 189 -17.72 32.10 0.60
N ARG A 190 -18.44 30.98 0.47
CA ARG A 190 -18.48 29.91 1.47
C ARG A 190 -18.06 28.60 0.85
N LEU A 191 -17.09 27.96 1.47
CA LEU A 191 -16.72 26.58 1.20
C LEU A 191 -17.29 25.72 2.32
N THR A 192 -18.16 24.78 1.98
CA THR A 192 -18.72 23.81 2.91
C THR A 192 -18.14 22.45 2.58
N VAL A 193 -17.41 21.86 3.52
CA VAL A 193 -16.93 20.47 3.44
C VAL A 193 -17.64 19.69 4.52
N GLY A 194 -18.29 18.59 4.14
CA GLY A 194 -19.08 17.79 5.07
C GLY A 194 -19.16 16.33 4.66
N LEU A 195 -19.82 15.54 5.50
CA LEU A 195 -20.18 14.15 5.22
C LEU A 195 -21.71 14.06 5.14
N GLY A 196 -22.25 13.49 4.07
CA GLY A 196 -23.68 13.34 3.89
C GLY A 196 -24.05 12.35 2.79
N VAL A 197 -25.30 11.88 2.80
CA VAL A 197 -25.86 11.05 1.73
C VAL A 197 -26.85 11.89 0.95
N GLY A 198 -26.56 12.10 -0.32
CA GLY A 198 -27.44 12.80 -1.24
C GLY A 198 -28.31 11.82 -2.03
N PHE A 199 -29.65 11.99 -2.01
CA PHE A 199 -30.59 11.11 -2.74
C PHE A 199 -31.17 11.70 -4.04
N ARG A 200 -30.66 12.82 -4.56
CA ARG A 200 -31.10 13.51 -5.79
C ARG A 200 -30.25 13.19 -7.04
N VAL A 201 -30.82 13.38 -8.23
CA VAL A 201 -30.18 13.05 -9.54
C VAL A 201 -28.85 13.79 -9.79
N ALA A 202 -28.57 14.90 -9.09
CA ALA A 202 -27.28 15.60 -9.14
C ALA A 202 -26.08 14.80 -8.55
N TYR A 203 -26.31 13.61 -7.98
CA TYR A 203 -25.29 12.82 -7.28
C TYR A 203 -24.60 11.72 -8.11
N LEU A 204 -24.74 11.70 -9.45
CA LEU A 204 -23.88 10.86 -10.30
C LEU A 204 -22.38 11.08 -9.99
N GLY A 205 -22.00 12.33 -9.64
CA GLY A 205 -20.65 12.65 -9.18
C GLY A 205 -20.22 11.91 -7.92
N GLN A 206 -21.11 11.75 -6.92
CA GLN A 206 -20.81 11.04 -5.67
C GLN A 206 -20.61 9.55 -5.88
N TRP A 207 -21.45 8.93 -6.73
CA TRP A 207 -21.27 7.53 -7.11
C TRP A 207 -19.95 7.31 -7.84
N CYS A 208 -19.59 8.20 -8.77
CA CYS A 208 -18.29 8.15 -9.43
C CYS A 208 -17.12 8.29 -8.44
N GLN A 209 -17.23 9.20 -7.46
CA GLN A 209 -16.22 9.37 -6.40
C GLN A 209 -16.07 8.12 -5.54
N ALA A 210 -17.18 7.48 -5.16
CA ALA A 210 -17.17 6.24 -4.38
C ALA A 210 -16.57 5.07 -5.18
N LEU A 211 -16.90 4.97 -6.47
CA LEU A 211 -16.41 3.88 -7.33
C LEU A 211 -14.92 4.01 -7.66
N PHE A 212 -14.37 5.22 -7.65
CA PHE A 212 -12.99 5.48 -8.04
C PHE A 212 -11.93 4.67 -7.24
N PRO A 213 -11.90 4.70 -5.89
CA PRO A 213 -10.95 3.90 -5.11
C PRO A 213 -11.15 2.39 -5.30
N LEU A 214 -12.39 1.91 -5.50
CA LEU A 214 -12.65 0.50 -5.78
C LEU A 214 -12.09 0.09 -7.14
N ALA A 215 -12.34 0.89 -8.19
CA ALA A 215 -11.82 0.64 -9.52
C ALA A 215 -10.28 0.67 -9.53
N ALA A 216 -9.66 1.65 -8.86
CA ALA A 216 -8.22 1.72 -8.69
C ALA A 216 -7.65 0.48 -7.98
N GLY A 217 -8.29 0.04 -6.89
CA GLY A 217 -7.90 -1.17 -6.16
C GLY A 217 -8.00 -2.44 -7.02
N LEU A 218 -9.12 -2.63 -7.71
CA LEU A 218 -9.34 -3.77 -8.61
C LEU A 218 -8.33 -3.79 -9.76
N TRP A 219 -8.03 -2.64 -10.35
CA TRP A 219 -7.02 -2.52 -11.40
C TRP A 219 -5.63 -2.93 -10.91
N MET A 220 -5.24 -2.48 -9.71
CA MET A 220 -3.96 -2.86 -9.09
C MET A 220 -3.89 -4.37 -8.76
N LEU A 221 -5.01 -4.95 -8.32
CA LEU A 221 -5.11 -6.39 -8.06
C LEU A 221 -4.93 -7.21 -9.36
N GLY A 222 -5.62 -6.81 -10.44
CA GLY A 222 -5.53 -7.45 -11.74
C GLY A 222 -4.11 -7.39 -12.31
N ARG A 223 -3.47 -6.22 -12.23
CA ARG A 223 -2.07 -6.04 -12.68
C ARG A 223 -1.08 -6.91 -11.90
N SER A 224 -1.34 -7.14 -10.62
CA SER A 224 -0.46 -7.98 -9.78
C SER A 224 -0.58 -9.46 -10.15
N ARG A 225 -1.81 -9.97 -10.34
CA ARG A 225 -2.03 -11.36 -10.77
C ARG A 225 -1.39 -11.68 -12.12
N LYS A 226 -1.46 -10.74 -13.06
CA LYS A 226 -0.84 -10.91 -14.39
C LYS A 226 0.68 -11.09 -14.28
N ARG A 227 1.35 -10.26 -13.47
CA ARG A 227 2.81 -10.36 -13.24
C ARG A 227 3.22 -11.66 -12.57
N ASP A 228 2.41 -12.16 -11.65
CA ASP A 228 2.68 -13.44 -10.98
C ASP A 228 2.53 -14.62 -11.95
N SER A 229 1.58 -14.53 -12.90
CA SER A 229 1.37 -15.55 -13.93
C SER A 229 2.50 -15.57 -14.97
N GLU A 230 2.99 -14.40 -15.39
CA GLU A 230 4.13 -14.29 -16.32
C GLU A 230 5.41 -14.90 -15.72
N ARG A 231 5.67 -14.69 -14.43
CA ARG A 231 6.83 -15.27 -13.73
C ARG A 231 6.77 -16.80 -13.64
N ILE A 232 5.58 -17.37 -13.48
CA ILE A 232 5.40 -18.84 -13.46
C ILE A 232 5.61 -19.41 -14.86
N GLY A 233 5.13 -18.73 -15.90
CA GLY A 233 5.33 -19.14 -17.29
C GLY A 233 6.80 -19.12 -17.73
N GLU A 234 7.57 -18.10 -17.34
CA GLU A 234 9.00 -18.01 -17.66
C GLU A 234 9.82 -19.12 -16.99
N GLY A 235 9.47 -19.53 -15.77
CA GLY A 235 10.17 -20.61 -15.07
C GLY A 235 9.92 -22.00 -15.68
N ALA A 236 8.81 -22.21 -16.38
CA ALA A 236 8.45 -23.51 -16.96
C ALA A 236 9.12 -23.81 -18.31
N VAL A 237 9.67 -22.80 -18.99
CA VAL A 237 10.31 -22.97 -20.32
C VAL A 237 11.83 -23.19 -20.20
N SER A 238 12.42 -22.92 -19.03
CA SER A 238 13.85 -23.06 -18.76
C SER A 238 14.28 -24.44 -18.22
N THR A 239 13.40 -25.43 -18.24
CA THR A 239 13.64 -26.83 -17.81
C THR A 239 13.44 -27.79 -18.95
#